data_AF-A0A1R2CKQ2-F1
#
_entry.id   AF-A0A1R2CKQ2-F1
#
_cell.length_a   1.000
_cell.length_b   1.000
_cell.length_c   1.000
_cell.angle_alpha   90.00
_cell.angle_beta   90.00
_cell.angle_gamma   90.00
#
_symmetry.space_group_name_H-M   'P 1'
#
loop_
_entity.id
_entity.type
_entity.pdbx_description
1 polymer ?
#
loop_
_entity_poly.entity_id
_entity_poly.type
_entity_poly.pdbx_seq_one_letter_code
_entity_poly.pdbx_strand_id
1 'polypeptide(L)'
;MASWSKKDYYQGSESESEEEIAIEKLKERENILKEDDFFPDLGQEELNYNDLTEDELLEVIERDSPELMGILESVKNLTIISKNAKSIKDTVGIKYCQLLAMNLSYYMLLKSKGKIAANHPVVTSIKNIEKIIISRGKQRGNDILIEENIKENKDHEIKETQDERKGKREIDEKIKKNKGIVKKRKKIERNVRVKNKMKYLKKLKIRRSTLGIKEPRNQDHYEGETTGIRKNLIKSVKLT
;
A
#
# COMPACT_ATOMS: atom_id res chain seq x y z
N MET A 1 -33.33 -27.96 29.67
CA MET A 1 -34.03 -29.17 29.19
C MET A 1 -35.26 -29.39 30.05
N ALA A 2 -36.46 -29.13 29.52
CA ALA A 2 -37.69 -29.37 30.28
C ALA A 2 -37.87 -30.89 30.50
N SER A 3 -37.95 -31.32 31.76
CA SER A 3 -38.16 -32.73 32.13
C SER A 3 -39.65 -33.06 32.12
N TRP A 4 -40.08 -33.87 31.16
CA TRP A 4 -41.47 -34.31 31.05
C TRP A 4 -41.76 -35.41 32.08
N SER A 5 -42.83 -35.23 32.85
CA SER A 5 -43.32 -36.17 33.86
C SER A 5 -44.31 -37.14 33.24
N LYS A 6 -44.47 -38.33 33.83
CA LYS A 6 -45.44 -39.35 33.37
C LYS A 6 -46.90 -38.86 33.37
N LYS A 7 -47.19 -37.77 34.10
CA LYS A 7 -48.49 -37.08 34.11
C LYS A 7 -48.75 -36.23 32.87
N ASP A 8 -47.71 -35.96 32.08
CA ASP A 8 -47.80 -35.19 30.83
C ASP A 8 -48.05 -36.10 29.62
N TYR A 9 -48.08 -37.43 29.84
CA TYR A 9 -48.49 -38.40 28.83
C TYR A 9 -50.01 -38.56 28.87
N TYR A 10 -50.65 -38.40 27.71
CA TYR A 10 -52.06 -38.68 27.50
C TYR A 10 -52.31 -40.19 27.74
N GLN A 11 -52.88 -40.54 28.89
CA GLN A 11 -53.49 -41.85 29.10
C GLN A 11 -54.91 -41.74 28.60
N GLY A 12 -55.22 -42.40 27.48
CA GLY A 12 -56.59 -42.44 26.96
C GLY A 12 -57.53 -43.03 28.00
N SER A 13 -58.53 -42.26 28.41
CA SER A 13 -59.59 -42.67 29.33
C SER A 13 -60.95 -42.50 28.65
N GLU A 14 -61.81 -43.50 28.85
CA GLU A 14 -62.98 -43.89 28.05
C GLU A 14 -64.25 -43.07 28.34
N SER A 15 -64.16 -41.75 28.54
CA SER A 15 -65.35 -40.92 28.80
C SER A 15 -65.38 -39.61 28.02
N GLU A 16 -66.48 -39.37 27.29
CA GLU A 16 -66.71 -38.18 26.44
C GLU A 16 -66.51 -36.85 27.20
N SER A 17 -66.76 -36.83 28.52
CA SER A 17 -66.54 -35.66 29.37
C SER A 17 -65.08 -35.27 29.56
N GLU A 18 -64.14 -36.22 29.48
CA GLU A 18 -62.71 -35.93 29.62
C GLU A 18 -62.09 -35.46 28.30
N GLU A 19 -62.67 -35.87 27.16
CA GLU A 19 -62.32 -35.34 25.84
C GLU A 19 -62.69 -33.86 25.71
N GLU A 20 -63.88 -33.46 26.19
CA GLU A 20 -64.28 -32.04 26.19
C GLU A 20 -63.32 -31.16 27.00
N ILE A 21 -62.92 -31.63 28.19
CA ILE A 21 -61.94 -30.92 29.04
C ILE A 21 -60.56 -30.87 28.39
N ALA A 22 -60.15 -31.94 27.68
CA ALA A 22 -58.89 -31.97 26.94
C ALA A 22 -58.92 -31.01 25.74
N ILE A 23 -60.03 -30.95 25.00
CA ILE A 23 -60.25 -30.03 23.88
C ILE A 23 -60.27 -28.58 24.38
N GLU A 24 -60.90 -28.30 25.52
CA GLU A 24 -60.92 -26.97 26.11
C GLU A 24 -59.53 -26.52 26.55
N LYS A 25 -58.75 -27.40 27.19
CA LYS A 25 -57.33 -27.14 27.51
C LYS A 25 -56.45 -26.95 26.26
N LEU A 26 -56.75 -27.65 25.17
CA LEU A 26 -56.05 -27.48 23.89
C LEU A 26 -56.41 -26.13 23.25
N LYS A 27 -57.68 -25.74 23.26
CA LYS A 27 -58.14 -24.42 22.79
C LYS A 27 -57.57 -23.28 23.65
N GLU A 28 -57.46 -23.47 24.96
CA GLU A 28 -56.76 -22.52 25.84
C GLU A 28 -55.28 -22.42 25.48
N ARG A 29 -54.58 -23.54 25.22
CA ARG A 29 -53.17 -23.53 24.78
C ARG A 29 -52.98 -22.89 23.41
N GLU A 30 -53.90 -23.13 22.48
CA GLU A 30 -53.90 -22.53 21.15
C GLU A 30 -54.15 -21.02 21.23
N ASN A 31 -55.04 -20.56 22.12
CA ASN A 31 -55.23 -19.13 22.40
C ASN A 31 -54.04 -18.46 23.11
N ILE A 32 -53.21 -19.23 23.82
CA ILE A 32 -51.99 -18.74 24.48
C ILE A 32 -50.84 -18.59 23.46
N LEU A 33 -50.79 -19.42 22.43
CA LEU A 33 -49.77 -19.37 21.37
C LEU A 33 -50.24 -18.45 20.24
N LYS A 34 -49.79 -17.20 20.25
CA LYS A 34 -50.05 -16.29 19.13
C LYS A 34 -49.09 -16.61 17.98
N GLU A 35 -49.53 -16.47 16.73
CA GLU A 35 -48.64 -16.62 15.56
C GLU A 35 -47.40 -15.70 15.65
N ASP A 36 -47.57 -14.54 16.29
CA ASP A 36 -46.52 -13.57 16.59
C ASP A 36 -45.39 -14.13 17.48
N ASP A 37 -45.63 -15.18 18.28
CA ASP A 37 -44.63 -15.80 19.14
C ASP A 37 -43.75 -16.82 18.39
N PHE A 38 -44.25 -17.40 17.29
CA PHE A 38 -43.50 -18.33 16.44
C PHE A 38 -42.60 -17.62 15.43
N PHE A 39 -43.05 -16.46 14.97
CA PHE A 39 -42.33 -15.61 14.04
C PHE A 39 -42.30 -14.19 14.61
N PRO A 40 -41.45 -13.93 15.63
CA PRO A 40 -41.27 -12.58 16.11
C PRO A 40 -40.90 -11.71 14.90
N ASP A 41 -41.60 -10.60 14.72
CA ASP A 41 -41.24 -9.60 13.72
C ASP A 41 -39.82 -9.14 14.09
N LEU A 42 -38.82 -9.70 13.42
CA LEU A 42 -37.42 -9.28 13.46
C LEU A 42 -37.35 -7.92 12.74
N GLY A 43 -38.13 -6.96 13.20
CA GLY A 43 -38.15 -5.61 12.71
C GLY A 43 -36.79 -5.03 12.99
N GLN A 44 -35.91 -5.03 11.99
CA GLN A 44 -34.57 -4.42 12.01
C GLN A 44 -33.97 -4.34 13.42
N GLU A 45 -33.86 -5.45 14.15
CA GLU A 45 -33.07 -5.44 15.37
C GLU A 45 -31.65 -5.10 14.93
N GLU A 46 -31.21 -3.89 15.25
CA GLU A 46 -29.84 -3.48 15.02
C GLU A 46 -28.96 -4.48 15.78
N LEU A 47 -28.25 -5.34 15.03
CA LEU A 47 -27.29 -6.29 15.58
C LEU A 47 -26.35 -5.54 16.55
N ASN A 48 -26.53 -5.77 17.85
CA ASN A 48 -25.71 -5.17 18.88
C ASN A 48 -24.43 -6.00 19.04
N TYR A 49 -23.39 -5.61 18.31
CA TYR A 49 -22.08 -6.28 18.36
C TYR A 49 -21.33 -6.11 19.69
N ASN A 50 -21.86 -5.29 20.62
CA ASN A 50 -21.20 -5.01 21.89
C ASN A 50 -21.27 -6.18 22.89
N ASP A 51 -22.20 -7.12 22.69
CA ASP A 51 -22.40 -8.26 23.59
C ASP A 51 -21.63 -9.52 23.14
N LEU A 52 -20.93 -9.46 21.99
CA LEU A 52 -20.14 -10.57 21.45
C LEU A 52 -18.75 -10.64 22.09
N THR A 53 -18.26 -11.85 22.34
CA THR A 53 -16.87 -12.08 22.75
C THR A 53 -15.89 -11.83 21.59
N GLU A 54 -14.60 -11.57 21.89
CA GLU A 54 -13.59 -11.32 20.84
C GLU A 54 -13.50 -12.48 19.83
N ASP A 55 -13.69 -13.72 20.29
CA ASP A 55 -13.63 -14.93 19.46
C ASP A 55 -14.86 -15.05 18.54
N GLU A 56 -16.06 -14.79 19.06
CA GLU A 56 -17.29 -14.77 18.27
C GLU A 56 -17.27 -13.65 17.21
N LEU A 57 -16.71 -12.49 17.57
CA LEU A 57 -16.53 -11.37 16.64
C LEU A 57 -15.54 -11.74 15.53
N LEU A 58 -14.49 -12.49 15.86
CA LEU A 58 -13.53 -13.00 14.88
C LEU A 58 -14.18 -13.99 13.91
N GLU A 59 -15.00 -14.93 14.40
CA GLU A 59 -15.73 -15.88 13.54
C GLU A 59 -16.68 -15.18 12.56
N VAL A 60 -17.38 -14.14 13.01
CA VAL A 60 -18.28 -13.35 12.15
C VAL A 60 -17.48 -12.64 11.05
N ILE A 61 -16.32 -12.07 11.39
CA ILE A 61 -15.45 -11.41 10.40
C ILE A 61 -14.86 -12.42 9.42
N GLU A 62 -14.46 -13.61 9.85
CA GLU A 62 -13.96 -14.66 8.96
C GLU A 62 -15.04 -15.16 7.98
N ARG A 63 -16.29 -15.26 8.43
CA ARG A 63 -17.42 -15.64 7.57
C ARG A 63 -17.77 -14.53 6.57
N ASP A 64 -17.91 -13.30 7.03
CA ASP A 64 -18.48 -12.22 6.22
C ASP A 64 -17.45 -11.40 5.45
N SER A 65 -16.22 -11.30 5.95
CA SER A 65 -15.14 -10.48 5.40
C SER A 65 -13.74 -11.05 5.69
N PRO A 66 -13.43 -12.27 5.21
CA PRO A 66 -12.12 -12.92 5.45
C PRO A 66 -10.94 -12.10 4.87
N GLU A 67 -11.22 -11.23 3.90
CA GLU A 67 -10.22 -10.35 3.29
C GLU A 67 -9.64 -9.33 4.26
N LEU A 68 -10.37 -8.98 5.33
CA LEU A 68 -9.94 -8.03 6.34
C LEU A 68 -9.04 -8.66 7.40
N MET A 69 -8.94 -9.99 7.49
CA MET A 69 -8.19 -10.64 8.57
C MET A 69 -6.70 -10.31 8.54
N GLY A 70 -6.10 -10.32 7.35
CA GLY A 70 -4.71 -9.87 7.17
C GLY A 70 -4.53 -8.34 7.33
N ILE A 71 -5.60 -7.57 7.12
CA ILE A 71 -5.56 -6.10 7.16
C ILE A 71 -5.77 -5.58 8.60
N LEU A 72 -6.52 -6.29 9.44
CA LEU A 72 -6.86 -5.84 10.79
C LEU A 72 -5.62 -5.69 11.67
N GLU A 73 -4.69 -6.64 11.56
CA GLU A 73 -3.43 -6.61 12.29
C GLU A 73 -2.52 -5.48 11.77
N SER A 74 -2.47 -5.28 10.45
CA SER A 74 -1.71 -4.18 9.86
C SER A 74 -2.30 -2.81 10.20
N VAL A 75 -3.63 -2.68 10.27
CA VAL A 75 -4.33 -1.47 10.70
C VAL A 75 -4.09 -1.18 12.19
N LYS A 76 -4.17 -2.20 13.07
CA LYS A 76 -3.81 -2.04 14.50
C LYS A 76 -2.39 -1.49 14.64
N ASN A 77 -1.43 -2.08 13.92
CA ASN A 77 -0.03 -1.64 13.90
C ASN A 77 0.13 -0.21 13.33
N LEU A 78 -0.57 0.12 12.24
CA LEU A 78 -0.60 1.47 11.66
C LEU A 78 -1.17 2.51 12.62
N THR A 79 -2.17 2.15 13.42
CA THR A 79 -2.78 3.05 14.41
C THR A 79 -1.78 3.37 15.53
N ILE A 80 -1.04 2.37 15.99
CA ILE A 80 0.04 2.53 16.98
C ILE A 80 1.14 3.44 16.41
N ILE A 81 1.60 3.17 15.19
CA ILE A 81 2.61 3.99 14.50
C ILE A 81 2.10 5.44 14.31
N SER A 82 0.84 5.62 13.91
CA SER A 82 0.23 6.94 13.72
C SER A 82 0.13 7.74 15.01
N LYS A 83 -0.17 7.11 16.15
CA LYS A 83 -0.18 7.77 17.47
C LYS A 83 1.22 8.28 17.84
N ASN A 84 2.26 7.53 17.48
CA ASN A 84 3.67 7.88 17.72
C ASN A 84 4.25 8.86 16.67
N ALA A 85 3.63 8.97 15.49
CA ALA A 85 4.12 9.76 14.35
C ALA A 85 3.94 11.28 14.48
N LYS A 86 3.32 11.81 15.54
CA LYS A 86 3.18 13.27 15.79
C LYS A 86 4.53 14.02 15.80
N SER A 87 5.66 13.32 15.86
CA SER A 87 7.02 13.85 15.87
C SER A 87 7.71 13.95 14.49
N ILE A 88 7.24 13.25 13.44
CA ILE A 88 8.04 13.03 12.22
C ILE A 88 7.44 13.73 10.98
N LYS A 89 8.25 14.54 10.30
CA LYS A 89 7.94 15.31 9.07
C LYS A 89 7.73 14.44 7.81
N ASP A 90 7.05 13.30 7.91
CA ASP A 90 6.82 12.42 6.75
C ASP A 90 5.53 12.75 5.99
N THR A 91 5.58 13.82 5.19
CA THR A 91 4.42 14.26 4.40
C THR A 91 3.91 13.21 3.41
N VAL A 92 4.75 12.26 2.97
CA VAL A 92 4.37 11.27 1.95
C VAL A 92 3.75 10.03 2.57
N GLY A 93 4.30 9.50 3.68
CA GLY A 93 3.68 8.38 4.39
C GLY A 93 2.29 8.74 4.92
N ILE A 94 2.12 9.95 5.45
CA ILE A 94 0.82 10.47 5.90
C ILE A 94 -0.22 10.43 4.78
N LYS A 95 0.15 10.79 3.54
CA LYS A 95 -0.76 10.74 2.37
C LYS A 95 -1.20 9.30 2.05
N TYR A 96 -0.30 8.33 2.14
CA TYR A 96 -0.66 6.93 1.91
C TYR A 96 -1.57 6.37 3.01
N CYS A 97 -1.34 6.74 4.28
CA CYS A 97 -2.24 6.36 5.38
C CYS A 97 -3.64 7.00 5.22
N GLN A 98 -3.71 8.26 4.79
CA GLN A 98 -4.98 8.93 4.46
C GLN A 98 -5.69 8.23 3.30
N LEU A 99 -4.96 7.84 2.25
CA LEU A 99 -5.52 7.10 1.12
C LEU A 99 -6.00 5.70 1.51
N LEU A 100 -5.27 5.00 2.41
CA LEU A 100 -5.70 3.72 2.96
C LEU A 100 -7.02 3.88 3.72
N ALA A 101 -7.13 4.90 4.57
CA ALA A 101 -8.35 5.19 5.32
C ALA A 101 -9.56 5.47 4.41
N MET A 102 -9.35 6.21 3.31
CA MET A 102 -10.40 6.46 2.30
C MET A 102 -10.85 5.18 1.59
N ASN A 103 -9.92 4.28 1.25
CA ASN A 103 -10.28 3.02 0.59
C ASN A 103 -10.98 2.06 1.56
N LEU A 104 -10.57 2.05 2.84
CA LEU A 104 -11.22 1.23 3.86
C LEU A 104 -12.64 1.72 4.14
N SER A 105 -12.87 3.04 4.24
CA SER A 105 -14.23 3.57 4.40
C SER A 105 -15.13 3.26 3.21
N TYR A 106 -14.58 3.27 1.99
CA TYR A 106 -15.32 2.86 0.79
C TYR A 106 -15.63 1.35 0.79
N TYR A 107 -14.71 0.50 1.22
CA TYR A 107 -14.96 -0.94 1.39
C TYR A 107 -16.09 -1.19 2.39
N MET A 108 -16.07 -0.49 3.53
CA MET A 108 -17.14 -0.57 4.54
C MET A 108 -18.48 -0.10 3.97
N LEU A 109 -18.49 0.95 3.15
CA LEU A 109 -19.70 1.43 2.46
C LEU A 109 -20.24 0.43 1.43
N LEU A 110 -19.38 -0.31 0.74
CA LEU A 110 -19.82 -1.37 -0.16
C LEU A 110 -20.47 -2.52 0.60
N LYS A 111 -19.86 -2.92 1.72
CA LYS A 111 -20.36 -3.99 2.58
C LYS A 111 -21.68 -3.62 3.24
N SER A 112 -21.83 -2.40 3.76
CA SER A 112 -23.11 -1.94 4.32
C SER A 112 -24.23 -1.86 3.30
N LYS A 113 -23.90 -1.65 2.01
CA LYS A 113 -24.86 -1.71 0.89
C LYS A 113 -25.13 -3.14 0.38
N GLY A 114 -24.58 -4.17 1.03
CA GLY A 114 -24.74 -5.57 0.63
C GLY A 114 -24.05 -5.93 -0.69
N LYS A 115 -23.12 -5.09 -1.19
CA LYS A 115 -22.41 -5.38 -2.44
C LYS A 115 -21.22 -6.29 -2.17
N ILE A 116 -21.02 -7.26 -3.06
CA ILE A 116 -19.89 -8.19 -3.00
C ILE A 116 -18.60 -7.40 -3.23
N ALA A 117 -17.78 -7.29 -2.18
CA ALA A 117 -16.54 -6.52 -2.22
C ALA A 117 -15.35 -7.31 -2.80
N ALA A 118 -15.43 -8.64 -2.86
CA ALA A 118 -14.30 -9.50 -3.20
C ALA A 118 -13.69 -9.22 -4.58
N ASN A 119 -14.54 -8.97 -5.58
CA ASN A 119 -14.12 -8.67 -6.95
C ASN A 119 -13.95 -7.15 -7.20
N HIS A 120 -14.03 -6.32 -6.15
CA HIS A 120 -14.00 -4.87 -6.30
C HIS A 120 -12.55 -4.34 -6.34
N PRO A 121 -12.22 -3.38 -7.24
CA PRO A 121 -10.87 -2.80 -7.34
C PRO A 121 -10.36 -2.19 -6.03
N VAL A 122 -11.24 -1.84 -5.10
CA VAL A 122 -10.87 -1.28 -3.79
C VAL A 122 -10.08 -2.28 -2.95
N VAL A 123 -10.42 -3.57 -3.00
CA VAL A 123 -9.65 -4.62 -2.30
C VAL A 123 -8.23 -4.72 -2.87
N THR A 124 -8.10 -4.64 -4.20
CA THR A 124 -6.78 -4.62 -4.86
C THR A 124 -5.98 -3.37 -4.51
N SER A 125 -6.65 -2.21 -4.44
CA SER A 125 -6.04 -0.94 -4.05
C SER A 125 -5.55 -0.94 -2.61
N ILE A 126 -6.33 -1.51 -1.67
CA ILE A 126 -5.94 -1.65 -0.26
C ILE A 126 -4.66 -2.48 -0.15
N LYS A 127 -4.61 -3.67 -0.77
CA LYS A 127 -3.42 -4.54 -0.78
C LYS A 127 -2.19 -3.85 -1.38
N ASN A 128 -2.38 -3.06 -2.44
CA ASN A 128 -1.28 -2.33 -3.08
C ASN A 128 -0.73 -1.21 -2.19
N ILE A 129 -1.62 -0.44 -1.54
CA ILE A 129 -1.23 0.64 -0.62
C ILE A 129 -0.51 0.05 0.60
N GLU A 130 -0.98 -1.08 1.12
CA GLU A 130 -0.34 -1.80 2.23
C GLU A 130 1.10 -2.21 1.90
N LYS A 131 1.33 -2.82 0.73
CA LYS A 131 2.69 -3.17 0.27
C LYS A 131 3.60 -1.94 0.19
N ILE A 132 3.07 -0.81 -0.30
CA ILE A 132 3.81 0.46 -0.37
C ILE A 132 4.16 0.94 1.03
N ILE A 133 3.22 0.94 1.98
CA ILE A 133 3.46 1.38 3.36
C ILE A 133 4.52 0.49 4.04
N ILE A 134 4.42 -0.83 3.93
CA ILE A 134 5.38 -1.77 4.52
C ILE A 134 6.78 -1.58 3.92
N SER A 135 6.88 -1.48 2.59
CA SER A 135 8.16 -1.25 1.91
C SER A 135 8.81 0.07 2.32
N ARG A 136 7.99 1.10 2.53
CA ARG A 136 8.43 2.44 2.97
C ARG A 136 8.86 2.44 4.43
N GLY A 137 8.18 1.68 5.29
CA GLY A 137 8.59 1.47 6.68
C GLY A 137 9.98 0.84 6.79
N LYS A 138 10.27 -0.19 5.97
CA LYS A 138 11.60 -0.81 5.89
C LYS A 138 12.68 0.17 5.42
N GLN A 139 12.38 0.99 4.41
CA GLN A 139 13.30 2.03 3.93
C GLN A 139 13.59 3.09 4.99
N ARG A 140 12.56 3.53 5.74
CA ARG A 140 12.76 4.48 6.86
C ARG A 140 13.66 3.94 7.95
N GLY A 141 13.53 2.67 8.32
CA GLY A 141 14.44 2.05 9.30
C GLY A 141 15.90 2.16 8.87
N ASN A 142 16.19 1.87 7.60
CA ASN A 142 17.53 2.00 7.03
C ASN A 142 18.00 3.47 6.97
N ASP A 143 17.12 4.40 6.60
CA ASP A 143 17.44 5.83 6.54
C ASP A 143 17.75 6.40 7.93
N ILE A 144 17.01 5.99 8.97
CA ILE A 144 17.25 6.38 10.37
C ILE A 144 18.62 5.88 10.84
N LEU A 145 18.95 4.62 10.57
CA LEU A 145 20.27 4.05 10.90
C LEU A 145 21.40 4.80 10.19
N ILE A 146 21.20 5.22 8.94
CA ILE A 146 22.16 6.04 8.19
C ILE A 146 22.26 7.45 8.78
N GLU A 147 21.14 8.08 9.16
CA GLU A 147 21.12 9.40 9.79
C GLU A 147 21.79 9.42 11.17
N GLU A 148 21.59 8.38 11.98
CA GLU A 148 22.26 8.20 13.28
C GLU A 148 23.77 8.07 13.11
N ASN A 149 24.21 7.20 12.19
CA ASN A 149 25.63 7.08 11.82
C ASN A 149 26.21 8.40 11.27
N ILE A 150 25.44 9.19 10.53
CA ILE A 150 25.90 10.50 10.02
C ILE A 150 25.94 11.56 11.13
N LYS A 151 25.03 11.52 12.11
CA LYS A 151 25.02 12.44 13.26
C LYS A 151 26.20 12.18 14.19
N GLU A 152 26.49 10.92 14.51
CA GLU A 152 27.68 10.57 15.29
C GLU A 152 28.97 11.07 14.63
N ASN A 153 29.05 11.02 13.30
CA ASN A 153 30.17 11.57 12.54
C ASN A 153 30.17 13.11 12.44
N LYS A 154 29.02 13.78 12.52
CA LYS A 154 28.90 15.25 12.42
C LYS A 154 29.02 15.98 13.75
N ASP A 155 28.65 15.33 14.85
CA ASP A 155 28.71 15.91 16.20
C ASP A 155 30.16 16.15 16.67
N HIS A 156 31.13 15.53 15.99
CA HIS A 156 32.56 15.81 16.14
C HIS A 156 33.05 17.06 15.37
N GLU A 157 32.29 17.61 14.42
CA GLU A 157 32.78 18.67 13.50
C GLU A 157 32.01 20.00 13.58
N ILE A 158 30.82 20.06 14.20
CA ILE A 158 29.89 21.22 14.06
C ILE A 158 29.62 21.99 15.38
N LYS A 159 30.10 21.55 16.55
CA LYS A 159 29.65 22.08 17.85
C LYS A 159 30.03 23.54 18.18
N GLU A 160 30.86 24.24 17.40
CA GLU A 160 31.36 25.56 17.82
C GLU A 160 30.61 26.79 17.28
N THR A 161 29.63 26.69 16.36
CA THR A 161 29.10 27.90 15.66
C THR A 161 27.58 28.10 15.59
N GLN A 162 26.76 27.20 16.13
CA GLN A 162 25.29 27.27 15.91
C GLN A 162 24.47 27.98 16.99
N ASP A 163 24.96 28.19 18.21
CA ASP A 163 24.09 28.63 19.31
C ASP A 163 23.69 30.12 19.26
N GLU A 164 24.42 31.00 18.57
CA GLU A 164 24.08 32.44 18.53
C GLU A 164 23.00 32.82 17.49
N ARG A 165 22.57 31.91 16.61
CA ARG A 165 21.70 32.25 15.46
C ARG A 165 20.26 31.77 15.56
N LYS A 166 19.87 31.11 16.64
CA LYS A 166 18.58 30.41 16.81
C LYS A 166 17.31 31.27 16.77
N GLY A 167 17.40 32.57 16.48
CA GLY A 167 16.26 33.49 16.35
C GLY A 167 16.29 34.43 15.14
N LYS A 168 17.33 34.39 14.28
CA LYS A 168 17.41 35.26 13.09
C LYS A 168 16.93 34.52 11.85
N ARG A 169 16.12 35.17 11.01
CA ARG A 169 15.73 34.62 9.69
C ARG A 169 16.97 34.55 8.80
N GLU A 170 17.27 33.38 8.26
CA GLU A 170 18.34 33.22 7.28
C GLU A 170 17.93 33.76 5.90
N ILE A 171 18.93 34.18 5.13
CA ILE A 171 18.73 34.63 3.76
C ILE A 171 18.55 33.43 2.82
N ASP A 172 17.50 33.45 1.98
CA ASP A 172 17.27 32.40 0.99
C ASP A 172 18.37 32.39 -0.09
N GLU A 173 18.72 31.22 -0.60
CA GLU A 173 19.78 31.08 -1.59
C GLU A 173 19.50 31.87 -2.88
N LYS A 174 18.22 32.03 -3.24
CA LYS A 174 17.80 32.80 -4.41
C LYS A 174 18.17 34.28 -4.26
N ILE A 175 17.92 34.83 -3.07
CA ILE A 175 18.24 36.22 -2.70
C ILE A 175 19.76 36.38 -2.56
N LYS A 176 20.45 35.40 -1.96
CA LYS A 176 21.91 35.44 -1.82
C LYS A 176 22.65 35.39 -3.17
N LYS A 177 22.15 34.60 -4.13
CA LYS A 177 22.82 34.35 -5.42
C LYS A 177 22.33 35.26 -6.55
N ASN A 178 21.16 35.90 -6.43
CA ASN A 178 20.55 36.84 -7.39
C ASN A 178 20.70 36.44 -8.87
N LYS A 179 20.42 35.16 -9.19
CA LYS A 179 20.63 34.61 -10.54
C LYS A 179 19.55 35.00 -11.55
N GLY A 180 18.38 35.50 -11.12
CA GLY A 180 17.27 35.85 -12.01
C GLY A 180 16.69 34.67 -12.81
N ILE A 181 15.99 34.97 -13.91
CA ILE A 181 15.35 33.97 -14.79
C ILE A 181 16.36 33.48 -15.84
N VAL A 182 17.16 32.47 -15.46
CA VAL A 182 18.19 31.88 -16.34
C VAL A 182 17.75 30.51 -16.86
N LYS A 183 17.99 30.25 -18.16
CA LYS A 183 17.73 28.96 -18.80
C LYS A 183 18.48 27.80 -18.14
N LYS A 184 17.89 26.60 -18.18
CA LYS A 184 18.56 25.39 -17.68
C LYS A 184 19.78 25.05 -18.57
N ARG A 185 20.97 25.05 -17.96
CA ARG A 185 22.23 24.66 -18.60
C ARG A 185 22.61 23.21 -18.32
N LYS A 186 23.32 22.56 -19.26
CA LYS A 186 23.73 21.16 -19.12
C LYS A 186 24.85 21.01 -18.08
N LYS A 187 24.97 19.84 -17.45
CA LYS A 187 26.04 19.58 -16.46
C LYS A 187 27.44 19.71 -17.06
N ILE A 188 27.61 19.30 -18.31
CA ILE A 188 28.87 19.38 -19.06
C ILE A 188 29.34 20.83 -19.23
N GLU A 189 28.40 21.77 -19.37
CA GLU A 189 28.71 23.21 -19.52
C GLU A 189 29.18 23.86 -18.21
N ARG A 190 29.09 23.16 -17.08
CA ARG A 190 29.61 23.64 -15.80
C ARG A 190 31.13 23.54 -15.70
N ASN A 191 31.75 22.60 -16.43
CA ASN A 191 33.19 22.35 -16.38
C ASN A 191 33.78 22.31 -17.80
N VAL A 192 34.60 23.31 -18.11
CA VAL A 192 35.21 23.51 -19.44
C VAL A 192 36.06 22.30 -19.86
N ARG A 193 36.82 21.70 -18.93
CA ARG A 193 37.66 20.52 -19.20
C ARG A 193 36.82 19.32 -19.62
N VAL A 194 35.71 19.06 -18.91
CA VAL A 194 34.80 17.95 -19.23
C VAL A 194 34.10 18.19 -20.57
N LYS A 195 33.69 19.43 -20.85
CA LYS A 195 33.12 19.82 -22.15
C LYS A 195 34.08 19.54 -23.30
N ASN A 196 35.34 19.94 -23.16
CA ASN A 196 36.35 19.75 -24.21
C ASN A 196 36.72 18.28 -24.40
N LYS A 197 36.85 17.50 -23.32
CA LYS A 197 37.05 16.04 -23.37
C LYS A 197 35.93 15.35 -24.16
N MET A 198 34.67 15.65 -23.83
CA MET A 198 33.52 15.06 -24.51
C MET A 198 33.40 15.50 -25.97
N LYS A 199 33.71 16.77 -26.26
CA LYS A 199 33.75 17.30 -27.64
C LYS A 199 34.79 16.54 -28.47
N TYR A 200 35.99 16.32 -27.93
CA TYR A 200 37.07 15.58 -28.59
C TYR A 200 36.67 14.14 -28.87
N LEU A 201 36.19 13.39 -27.86
CA LEU A 201 35.78 12.00 -28.02
C LEU A 201 34.66 11.83 -29.06
N LYS A 202 33.67 12.73 -29.06
CA LYS A 202 32.60 12.74 -30.08
C LYS A 202 33.16 12.96 -31.48
N LYS A 203 34.08 13.91 -31.65
CA LYS A 203 34.72 14.19 -32.94
C LYS A 203 35.61 13.04 -33.40
N LEU A 204 36.32 12.39 -32.48
CA LEU A 204 37.13 11.20 -32.77
C LEU A 204 36.26 10.05 -33.29
N LYS A 205 35.10 9.80 -32.65
CA LYS A 205 34.12 8.79 -33.12
C LYS A 205 33.62 9.08 -34.54
N ILE A 206 33.24 10.32 -34.82
CA ILE A 206 32.81 10.75 -36.17
C ILE A 206 33.93 10.60 -37.20
N ARG A 207 35.17 10.93 -36.81
CA ARG A 207 36.32 10.78 -37.70
C ARG A 207 36.58 9.30 -38.05
N ARG A 208 36.46 8.39 -37.08
CA ARG A 208 36.57 6.93 -37.30
C ARG A 208 35.46 6.36 -38.18
N SER A 209 34.25 6.93 -38.14
CA SER A 209 33.17 6.46 -39.00
C SER A 209 33.27 6.99 -40.43
N THR A 210 33.83 8.19 -40.61
CA THR A 210 33.96 8.84 -41.92
C THR A 210 35.20 8.39 -42.67
N LEU A 211 36.32 8.30 -41.97
CA LEU A 211 37.59 7.83 -42.51
C LEU A 211 37.79 6.40 -42.02
N GLY A 212 38.11 5.46 -42.91
CA GLY A 212 38.49 4.08 -42.56
C GLY A 212 39.85 4.04 -41.86
N ILE A 213 39.92 4.61 -40.66
CA ILE A 213 41.13 4.61 -39.84
C ILE A 213 41.37 3.18 -39.36
N LYS A 214 42.49 2.59 -39.78
CA LYS A 214 42.91 1.27 -39.33
C LYS A 214 43.27 1.36 -37.86
N GLU A 215 42.55 0.62 -37.02
CA GLU A 215 42.95 0.40 -35.64
C GLU A 215 44.26 -0.41 -35.62
N PRO A 216 45.14 -0.21 -34.64
CA PRO A 216 46.33 -1.05 -34.51
C PRO A 216 45.90 -2.52 -34.44
N ARG A 217 46.60 -3.38 -35.19
CA ARG A 217 46.31 -4.82 -35.18
C ARG A 217 46.61 -5.34 -33.77
N ASN A 218 45.58 -5.77 -33.06
CA ASN A 218 45.70 -6.37 -31.72
C ASN A 218 45.89 -7.90 -31.77
N GLN A 219 45.93 -8.49 -32.96
CA GLN A 219 46.09 -9.93 -33.18
C GLN A 219 47.30 -10.19 -34.07
N ASP A 220 48.08 -11.21 -33.69
CA ASP A 220 49.26 -11.66 -34.44
C ASP A 220 48.88 -12.40 -35.74
N HIS A 221 47.67 -12.96 -35.81
CA HIS A 221 47.17 -13.75 -36.94
C HIS A 221 45.91 -13.12 -37.57
N TYR A 222 45.71 -13.36 -38.87
CA TYR A 222 44.57 -12.82 -39.62
C TYR A 222 43.36 -13.77 -39.52
N GLU A 223 42.26 -13.30 -38.94
CA GLU A 223 41.01 -14.06 -38.77
C GLU A 223 39.94 -13.74 -39.84
N GLY A 224 40.24 -12.84 -40.78
CA GLY A 224 39.27 -12.32 -41.75
C GLY A 224 38.79 -10.90 -41.45
N GLU A 225 37.93 -10.34 -42.32
CA GLU A 225 37.30 -9.02 -42.10
C GLU A 225 36.03 -9.14 -41.24
N THR A 226 36.06 -8.61 -40.02
CA THR A 226 34.95 -8.69 -39.05
C THR A 226 33.68 -7.93 -39.47
N THR A 227 33.81 -6.89 -40.30
CA THR A 227 32.69 -6.02 -40.72
C THR A 227 32.10 -6.39 -42.10
N GLY A 228 32.69 -7.39 -42.77
CA GLY A 228 32.25 -7.91 -44.06
C GLY A 228 32.79 -7.17 -45.28
N ILE A 229 33.01 -7.93 -46.36
CA ILE A 229 33.56 -7.44 -47.63
C ILE A 229 32.44 -7.10 -48.61
N ARG A 230 32.44 -5.88 -49.16
CA ARG A 230 31.49 -5.43 -50.19
C ARG A 230 32.14 -5.44 -51.58
N LYS A 231 31.84 -6.47 -52.39
CA LYS A 231 32.43 -6.67 -53.73
C LYS A 231 32.24 -5.52 -54.73
N ASN A 232 31.12 -4.79 -54.66
CA ASN A 232 30.76 -3.77 -55.65
C ASN A 232 31.20 -2.34 -55.27
N LEU A 233 31.92 -2.15 -54.15
CA LEU A 233 32.26 -0.82 -53.63
C LEU A 233 33.71 -0.44 -53.96
N ILE A 234 33.89 0.54 -54.85
CA ILE A 234 35.21 1.09 -55.22
C ILE A 234 35.46 2.37 -54.42
N LYS A 235 36.54 2.42 -53.61
CA LYS A 235 36.92 3.59 -52.79
C LYS A 235 38.20 4.30 -53.26
N SER A 236 38.74 3.95 -54.42
CA SER A 236 39.94 4.57 -54.99
C SER A 236 39.66 5.98 -55.51
N VAL A 237 40.64 6.88 -55.37
CA VAL A 237 40.58 8.23 -55.98
C VAL A 237 40.94 8.11 -57.47
N LYS A 238 40.09 8.61 -58.37
CA LYS A 238 40.37 8.66 -59.81
C LYS A 238 41.30 9.83 -60.09
N LEU A 239 42.44 9.56 -60.74
CA LEU A 239 43.34 10.58 -61.23
C LEU A 239 42.88 10.95 -62.65
N THR A 240 42.43 12.19 -62.82
CA THR A 240 42.01 12.78 -64.10
C THR A 240 42.98 13.88 -64.50
#